data_AF-A0A7D6CM96-F1
#
_entry.id   AF-A0A7D6CM96-F1
#
_cell.length_a   1.000
_cell.length_b   1.000
_cell.length_c   1.000
_cell.angle_alpha   90.00
_cell.angle_beta   90.00
_cell.angle_gamma   90.00
#
_symmetry.space_group_name_H-M   'P 1'
#
loop_
_entity.id
_entity.type
_entity.pdbx_description
1 polymer ?
#
loop_
_entity_poly.entity_id
_entity_poly.type
_entity_poly.pdbx_seq_one_letter_code
_entity_poly.pdbx_strand_id
1 'polypeptide(L)' 'MSLENDSSLETPTCSRCGIEMKRRGTGVEKAIPLIGSEVEYRQFGCPECGQGARFERREQDEEWSRAGR' A
#
# COMPACT_ATOMS: atom_id res chain seq x y z
N MET A 1 -27.41 -5.54 -4.39
CA MET A 1 -26.14 -6.26 -4.62
C MET A 1 -25.20 -5.76 -3.55
N SER A 2 -24.88 -6.63 -2.60
CA SER A 2 -24.21 -6.31 -1.35
C SER A 2 -22.76 -5.91 -1.63
N LEU A 3 -22.35 -4.78 -1.02
CA LEU A 3 -21.00 -4.28 -0.84
C LEU A 3 -19.93 -5.31 -1.22
N GLU A 4 -19.37 -5.16 -2.42
CA GLU A 4 -18.16 -5.88 -2.79
C GLU A 4 -17.08 -5.46 -1.81
N ASN A 5 -16.95 -6.35 -0.85
CA ASN A 5 -15.99 -6.49 0.20
C ASN A 5 -14.68 -5.80 -0.20
N ASP A 6 -14.36 -4.74 0.55
CA ASP A 6 -13.11 -3.99 0.61
C ASP A 6 -11.96 -4.93 1.09
N SER A 7 -11.75 -6.04 0.38
CA SER A 7 -10.85 -7.16 0.70
C SER A 7 -9.37 -6.83 0.44
N SER A 8 -8.95 -5.59 0.62
CA SER A 8 -7.54 -5.21 0.43
C SER A 8 -7.05 -4.14 1.40
N LEU A 9 -7.80 -3.84 2.48
CA LEU A 9 -7.35 -2.92 3.53
C LEU A 9 -6.74 -3.64 4.73
N GLU A 10 -6.11 -4.79 4.53
CA GLU A 10 -5.30 -5.41 5.58
C GLU A 10 -4.12 -4.49 5.90
N THR A 11 -4.25 -3.75 7.00
CA THR A 11 -3.20 -2.89 7.53
C THR A 11 -2.03 -3.79 7.92
N PRO A 12 -0.84 -3.61 7.30
CA PRO A 12 0.27 -4.52 7.51
C PRO A 12 0.71 -4.47 8.97
N THR A 13 1.06 -5.62 9.53
CA THR A 13 1.63 -5.68 10.87
C THR A 13 3.12 -5.31 10.82
N CYS A 14 3.58 -4.54 11.80
CA CYS A 14 4.98 -4.20 11.94
C CYS A 14 5.76 -5.48 12.29
N SER A 15 6.68 -5.89 11.42
CA SER A 15 7.55 -7.06 11.63
C SER A 15 8.43 -6.97 12.89
N ARG A 16 8.63 -5.77 13.43
CA ARG A 16 9.45 -5.53 14.63
C ARG A 16 8.62 -5.50 15.91
N CYS A 17 7.48 -4.82 15.88
CA CYS A 17 6.66 -4.59 17.08
C CYS A 17 5.49 -5.56 17.21
N GLY A 18 5.12 -6.28 16.13
CA GLY A 18 3.95 -7.15 16.10
C GLY A 18 2.61 -6.42 16.15
N ILE A 19 2.61 -5.08 16.08
CA ILE A 19 1.40 -4.26 16.10
C ILE A 19 0.98 -3.83 14.69
N GLU A 20 -0.29 -3.50 14.54
CA GLU A 20 -0.83 -2.97 13.29
C GLU A 20 -0.21 -1.61 12.92
N MET A 21 0.27 -1.47 11.69
CA MET A 21 0.82 -0.22 11.18
C MET A 21 -0.31 0.72 10.75
N LYS A 22 -0.14 2.02 11.02
CA LYS A 22 -1.13 3.03 10.62
C LYS A 22 -0.85 3.54 9.22
N ARG A 23 -1.90 3.73 8.42
CA ARG A 23 -1.81 4.37 7.11
C ARG A 23 -1.34 5.82 7.29
N ARG A 24 -0.27 6.20 6.60
CA ARG A 24 0.33 7.53 6.63
C ARG A 24 0.01 8.36 5.39
N GLY A 25 -0.19 7.70 4.26
CA GLY A 25 -0.55 8.38 3.02
C GLY A 25 -0.86 7.40 1.90
N THR A 26 -1.64 7.87 0.93
CA THR A 26 -1.97 7.14 -0.29
C THR A 26 -1.87 8.10 -1.46
N GLY A 27 -1.55 7.61 -2.64
CA GLY A 27 -1.56 8.42 -3.84
C GLY A 27 -1.43 7.57 -5.08
N VAL A 28 -1.48 8.23 -6.22
CA VAL A 28 -1.33 7.61 -7.54
C VAL A 28 -0.19 8.31 -8.25
N GLU A 29 0.75 7.54 -8.77
CA GLU A 29 1.89 8.04 -9.53
C GLU A 29 1.90 7.39 -10.91
N LYS A 30 2.15 8.18 -11.95
CA LYS A 30 2.36 7.65 -13.30
C LYS A 30 3.82 7.25 -13.43
N ALA A 31 4.08 5.96 -13.63
CA ALA A 31 5.43 5.46 -13.83
C ALA A 31 6.10 6.08 -15.09
N ILE A 32 5.31 6.45 -16.11
CA ILE A 32 5.78 7.16 -17.31
C ILE A 32 4.73 8.22 -17.71
N PRO A 33 5.11 9.50 -17.87
CA PRO A 33 4.17 10.63 -18.03
C PRO A 33 3.32 10.61 -19.32
N LEU A 34 3.63 9.76 -20.30
CA LEU A 34 2.92 9.71 -21.59
C LEU A 34 2.24 8.37 -21.92
N ILE A 35 2.76 7.24 -21.43
CA ILE A 35 2.30 5.87 -21.78
C ILE A 35 2.36 4.93 -20.55
N GLY A 36 2.70 5.45 -19.37
CA GLY A 36 2.95 4.63 -18.20
C GLY A 36 1.68 4.19 -17.51
N SER A 37 1.71 2.97 -16.98
CA SER A 37 0.68 2.49 -16.07
C SER A 37 0.62 3.36 -14.82
N GLU A 38 -0.61 3.63 -14.36
CA GLU A 38 -0.86 4.27 -13.08
C GLU A 38 -0.49 3.29 -11.97
N VAL A 39 0.30 3.77 -11.02
CA VAL A 39 0.74 3.03 -9.84
C VAL A 39 0.11 3.69 -8.63
N GLU A 40 -0.83 2.99 -8.02
CA GLU A 40 -1.36 3.37 -6.72
C GLU A 40 -0.35 2.96 -5.65
N TYR A 41 -0.05 3.86 -4.72
CA TYR A 41 0.79 3.55 -3.57
C TYR A 41 0.05 3.80 -2.26
N ARG A 42 0.36 2.97 -1.27
CA ARG A 42 -0.07 3.09 0.11
C ARG A 42 1.13 3.02 1.03
N GLN A 43 1.27 4.02 1.89
CA GLN A 43 2.34 4.10 2.87
C GLN A 43 1.77 3.86 4.27
N PHE A 44 2.45 3.01 5.02
CA PHE A 44 2.13 2.66 6.39
C PHE A 44 3.33 2.93 7.29
N GLY A 45 3.06 3.36 8.51
CA GLY A 45 4.08 3.63 9.52
C GLY A 45 3.69 3.00 10.85
N CYS A 46 4.63 2.29 11.47
CA CYS A 46 4.48 1.81 12.82
C CYS A 46 4.52 3.00 13.79
N PRO A 47 3.48 3.23 14.62
CA PRO A 47 3.48 4.33 15.57
C PRO A 47 4.52 4.17 16.69
N GLU A 48 4.94 2.94 16.99
CA GLU A 48 5.83 2.66 18.12
C GLU A 48 7.32 2.77 17.76
N CYS A 49 7.74 2.10 16.68
CA CYS A 49 9.16 2.07 16.29
C CYS A 49 9.51 2.94 15.09
N GLY A 50 8.52 3.59 14.46
CA GLY A 50 8.73 4.42 13.28
C GLY A 50 9.04 3.66 11.98
N GLN A 51 9.04 2.33 11.99
CA GLN A 51 9.28 1.54 10.77
C GLN A 51 8.21 1.83 9.73
N GLY A 52 8.61 2.07 8.48
CA GLY A 52 7.72 2.32 7.35
C GLY A 52 7.58 1.11 6.44
N ALA A 53 6.42 0.98 5.80
CA ALA A 53 6.18 0.03 4.71
C ALA A 53 5.42 0.73 3.59
N ARG A 54 5.84 0.52 2.34
CA ARG A 54 5.16 1.04 1.15
C ARG A 54 4.69 -0.14 0.31
N PHE A 55 3.44 -0.08 -0.10
CA PHE A 55 2.80 -1.03 -0.99
C PHE A 55 2.39 -0.31 -2.25
N GLU A 56 2.54 -0.98 -3.37
CA GLU A 56 2.28 -0.44 -4.69
C GLU A 56 1.40 -1.42 -5.44
N ARG A 57 0.44 -0.89 -6.18
CA ARG A 57 -0.46 -1.65 -7.06
C ARG A 57 -0.49 -0.94 -8.39
N ARG A 58 -0.28 -1.67 -9.47
CA ARG A 58 -0.44 -1.14 -10.84
C ARG A 58 -1.88 -1.43 -11.26
N GLU A 59 -2.46 -0.58 -12.10
CA GLU A 59 -3.85 -0.78 -12.55
C GLU A 59 -4.11 -2.14 -13.24
N GLN A 60 -3.05 -2.79 -13.76
CA GLN A 60 -3.12 -4.12 -14.39
C GLN A 60 -2.89 -5.27 -13.40
N ASP A 61 -2.46 -4.97 -12.18
CA ASP A 61 -2.19 -5.94 -11.12
C ASP A 61 -3.31 -5.87 -10.06
N GLU A 62 -4.04 -6.96 -9.86
CA GLU A 62 -5.07 -7.04 -8.82
C GLU A 62 -4.46 -7.12 -7.40
N GLU A 63 -3.15 -7.36 -7.28
CA GLU A 63 -2.46 -7.62 -6.01
C GLU A 63 -1.55 -6.45 -5.55
N TRP A 64 -1.62 -6.12 -4.25
CA TRP A 64 -0.72 -5.14 -3.62
C TRP A 64 0.65 -5.76 -3.38
N SER A 65 1.66 -5.28 -4.08
CA SER A 65 3.05 -5.72 -3.89
C SER A 65 3.77 -4.80 -2.91
N ARG A 66 4.58 -5.38 -2.01
CA ARG A 66 5.47 -4.59 -1.15
C ARG A 66 6.60 -4.04 -2.01
N ALA A 67 6.80 -2.72 -2.01
CA ALA A 67 7.93 -2.11 -2.67
C ALA A 67 9.21 -2.55 -1.96
N GLY A 68 9.92 -3.52 -2.55
CA GLY A 68 11.22 -3.97 -2.07
C GLY A 68 12.24 -2.84 -2.23
N ARG A 69 12.98 -2.53 -1.16
CA ARG A 69 14.21 -1.73 -1.27
C ARG A 69 15.34 -2.59 -1.82
#